data_AF-A0A920VX68-F1
#
_entry.id   AF-A0A920VX68-F1
#
_cell.length_a   1.000
_cell.length_b   1.000
_cell.length_c   1.000
_cell.angle_alpha   90.00
_cell.angle_beta   90.00
_cell.angle_gamma   90.00
#
_symmetry.space_group_name_H-M   'P 1'
#
loop_
_entity.id
_entity.type
_entity.pdbx_description
1 polymer ?
#
loop_
_entity_poly.entity_id
_entity_poly.type
_entity_poly.pdbx_seq_one_letter_code
_entity_poly.pdbx_strand_id
1 'polypeptide(L)'
;MAESTVFGGIAGDVIADYLAGQHSNPVQESQMGEMIESILEPFERKSSTSIYSLRDRCKQSMWVNAGLVRSEESLEKAPNEMNEIREQLSTISLSQGRRAFHLEWMEYLSILNYLDVWM
;
A
#
# COMPACT_ATOMS: atom_id res chain seq x y z
N MET A 1 20.26 1.62 12.55
CA MET A 1 21.01 2.78 12.00
C MET A 1 22.21 2.35 11.17
N ALA A 2 23.02 1.37 11.59
CA ALA A 2 24.14 0.88 10.79
C ALA A 2 23.71 0.37 9.40
N GLU A 3 22.64 -0.41 9.30
CA GLU A 3 22.18 -1.02 8.04
C GLU A 3 21.78 0.03 6.99
N SER A 4 20.93 1.01 7.34
CA SER A 4 20.48 2.03 6.39
C SER A 4 21.64 2.90 5.86
N THR A 5 22.62 3.21 6.71
CA THR A 5 23.80 3.99 6.28
C THR A 5 24.74 3.16 5.42
N VAL A 6 24.96 1.89 5.77
CA VAL A 6 25.83 0.98 5.00
C VAL A 6 25.21 0.68 3.64
N PHE A 7 23.96 0.19 3.61
CA PHE A 7 23.30 -0.15 2.34
C PHE A 7 22.93 1.08 1.52
N GLY A 8 22.63 2.21 2.16
CA GLY A 8 22.47 3.50 1.46
C GLY A 8 23.77 3.97 0.81
N GLY A 9 24.90 3.84 1.51
CA GLY A 9 26.23 4.13 0.97
C GLY A 9 26.59 3.22 -0.19
N ILE A 10 26.45 1.91 -0.01
CA ILE A 10 26.68 0.92 -1.07
C ILE A 10 25.81 1.20 -2.30
N ALA A 11 24.51 1.49 -2.11
CA ALA A 11 23.62 1.82 -3.21
C ALA A 11 24.10 3.07 -3.99
N GLY A 12 24.61 4.08 -3.29
CA GLY A 12 25.22 5.26 -3.90
C GLY A 12 26.50 4.94 -4.67
N ASP A 13 27.36 4.09 -4.12
CA ASP A 13 28.65 3.72 -4.72
C ASP A 13 28.47 2.91 -6.01
N VAL A 14 27.45 2.04 -6.08
CA VAL A 14 27.29 1.08 -7.20
C VAL A 14 26.31 1.52 -8.29
N ILE A 15 25.51 2.58 -8.08
CA ILE A 15 24.42 2.93 -9.02
C ILE A 15 24.94 3.32 -10.41
N ALA A 16 26.08 4.01 -10.50
CA ALA A 16 26.65 4.41 -11.79
C ALA A 16 27.10 3.20 -12.61
N ASP A 17 27.82 2.26 -11.99
CA ASP A 17 28.28 1.03 -12.62
C ASP A 17 27.10 0.12 -13.01
N TYR A 18 26.07 0.05 -12.16
CA TYR A 18 24.83 -0.68 -12.45
C TYR A 18 24.12 -0.13 -13.69
N LEU A 19 24.06 1.20 -13.84
CA LEU A 19 23.40 1.85 -14.97
C LEU A 19 24.22 1.78 -16.27
N ALA A 20 25.55 1.65 -16.20
CA ALA A 20 26.42 1.59 -17.38
C ALA A 20 26.11 0.42 -18.33
N GLY A 21 25.54 -0.67 -17.81
CA GLY A 21 25.12 -1.84 -18.59
C GLY A 21 23.63 -1.88 -18.94
N GLN A 22 22.84 -0.88 -18.52
CA GLN A 22 21.39 -0.84 -18.69
C GLN A 22 21.02 0.07 -19.86
N HIS A 23 20.09 -0.39 -20.69
CA HIS A 23 19.43 0.47 -21.67
C HIS A 23 18.14 1.03 -21.07
N SER A 24 17.86 2.31 -21.33
CA SER A 24 16.58 2.90 -20.95
C SER A 24 15.47 2.18 -21.70
N ASN A 25 14.60 1.48 -20.97
CA ASN A 25 13.37 0.97 -21.54
C ASN A 25 12.40 2.14 -21.70
N PRO A 26 11.76 2.29 -22.87
CA PRO A 26 10.73 3.31 -23.04
C PRO A 26 9.61 3.07 -22.03
N VAL A 27 9.21 4.14 -21.34
CA VAL A 27 8.07 4.11 -20.43
C VAL A 27 6.80 3.97 -21.27
N GLN A 28 5.94 3.02 -20.92
CA GLN A 28 4.64 2.85 -21.58
C GLN A 28 3.66 3.86 -20.98
N GLU A 29 3.21 4.83 -21.79
CA GLU A 29 2.26 5.85 -21.32
C GLU A 29 0.95 5.24 -20.81
N SER A 30 0.51 4.12 -21.38
CA SER A 30 -0.66 3.37 -20.91
C SER A 30 -0.49 2.88 -19.46
N GLN A 31 0.68 2.37 -19.09
CA GLN A 31 0.96 1.90 -17.73
C GLN A 31 0.90 3.05 -16.72
N MET A 32 1.40 4.24 -17.09
CA MET A 32 1.30 5.43 -16.26
C MET A 32 -0.17 5.85 -16.09
N GLY A 33 -0.95 5.85 -17.18
CA GLY A 33 -2.38 6.15 -17.16
C GLY A 33 -3.16 5.24 -16.23
N GLU A 34 -2.98 3.92 -16.38
CA GLU A 34 -3.62 2.91 -15.53
C GLU A 34 -3.27 3.08 -14.04
N MET A 35 -2.01 3.40 -13.74
CA MET A 35 -1.59 3.64 -12.36
C MET A 35 -2.24 4.91 -11.79
N ILE A 36 -2.29 5.99 -12.56
CA ILE A 36 -2.94 7.25 -12.15
C ILE A 36 -4.44 7.03 -11.93
N GLU A 37 -5.11 6.33 -12.84
CA GLU A 37 -6.53 6.01 -12.72
C GLU A 37 -6.79 5.18 -11.46
N SER A 38 -6.02 4.11 -11.23
CA SER A 38 -6.25 3.24 -10.06
C SER A 38 -6.03 3.93 -8.71
N ILE A 39 -5.04 4.81 -8.58
CA ILE A 39 -4.79 5.55 -7.33
C ILE A 39 -5.79 6.70 -7.11
N LEU A 40 -6.47 7.17 -8.16
CA LEU A 40 -7.45 8.26 -8.10
C LEU A 40 -8.91 7.78 -8.11
N GLU A 41 -9.17 6.54 -8.53
CA GLU A 41 -10.49 5.90 -8.55
C GLU A 41 -11.32 6.12 -7.27
N PRO A 42 -10.76 6.08 -6.04
CA PRO A 42 -11.53 6.30 -4.81
C PRO A 42 -12.21 7.67 -4.71
N PHE A 43 -11.75 8.68 -5.44
CA PHE A 43 -12.41 10.00 -5.47
C PHE A 43 -13.71 9.99 -6.29
N GLU A 44 -13.91 9.00 -7.15
CA GLU A 44 -15.08 8.90 -8.04
C GLU A 44 -16.19 8.01 -7.47
N ARG A 45 -15.88 7.23 -6.44
CA ARG A 45 -16.81 6.31 -5.77
C ARG A 45 -17.83 7.06 -4.90
N LYS A 46 -18.91 6.38 -4.52
CA LYS A 46 -20.06 6.98 -3.79
C LYS A 46 -20.39 6.29 -2.45
N SER A 47 -19.44 5.57 -1.86
CA SER A 47 -19.66 4.79 -0.64
C SER A 47 -19.63 5.64 0.64
N SER A 48 -19.87 5.02 1.78
CA SER A 48 -20.06 5.69 3.08
C SER A 48 -19.14 5.19 4.19
N THR A 49 -18.29 4.20 3.94
CA THR A 49 -17.41 3.64 4.97
C THR A 49 -16.19 4.51 5.21
N SER A 50 -15.88 4.78 6.49
CA SER A 50 -14.72 5.59 6.88
C SER A 50 -13.42 4.83 6.64
N ILE A 51 -12.50 5.45 5.90
CA ILE A 51 -11.15 4.91 5.68
C ILE A 51 -10.38 4.68 6.99
N TYR A 52 -10.61 5.54 7.99
CA TYR A 52 -9.94 5.43 9.29
C TYR A 52 -10.43 4.21 10.07
N SER A 53 -11.73 3.90 10.01
CA SER A 53 -12.25 2.66 10.61
C SER A 53 -11.67 1.42 9.94
N LEU A 54 -11.49 1.45 8.61
CA LEU A 54 -10.89 0.33 7.89
C LEU A 54 -9.40 0.17 8.22
N ARG A 55 -8.65 1.27 8.34
CA ARG A 55 -7.26 1.28 8.80
C ARG A 55 -7.11 0.62 10.17
N ASP A 56 -7.98 1.00 11.11
CA ASP A 56 -7.92 0.50 12.48
C ASP A 56 -8.28 -0.99 12.53
N ARG A 57 -9.28 -1.43 11.76
CA ARG A 57 -9.60 -2.86 11.57
C ARG A 57 -8.41 -3.63 10.99
N CYS A 58 -7.75 -3.07 9.98
CA CYS A 58 -6.60 -3.69 9.31
C CYS A 58 -5.44 -3.91 10.28
N LYS A 59 -5.06 -2.88 11.04
CA LYS A 59 -4.03 -2.97 12.08
C LYS A 59 -4.40 -3.96 13.18
N GLN A 60 -5.66 -3.93 13.64
CA GLN A 60 -6.13 -4.81 14.70
C GLN A 60 -6.15 -6.28 14.25
N SER A 61 -6.59 -6.56 13.03
CA SER A 61 -6.61 -7.92 12.49
C SER A 61 -5.21 -8.52 12.44
N MET A 62 -4.22 -7.79 11.91
CA MET A 62 -2.84 -8.27 11.90
C MET A 62 -2.26 -8.43 13.30
N TRP A 63 -2.57 -7.52 14.23
CA TRP A 63 -2.14 -7.65 15.62
C TRP A 63 -2.69 -8.91 16.30
N VAL A 64 -3.96 -9.23 16.09
CA VAL A 64 -4.62 -10.39 16.71
C VAL A 64 -4.21 -11.70 16.04
N ASN A 65 -4.18 -11.73 14.72
CA ASN A 65 -4.06 -12.98 13.96
C ASN A 65 -2.60 -13.35 13.64
N ALA A 66 -1.74 -12.34 13.42
CA ALA A 66 -0.35 -12.51 13.01
C ALA A 66 0.62 -11.66 13.86
N GLY A 67 0.23 -11.27 15.07
CA GLY A 67 1.03 -10.48 16.02
C GLY A 67 2.13 -11.30 16.70
N LEU A 68 2.48 -10.95 17.94
CA LEU A 68 3.54 -11.65 18.69
C LEU A 68 3.16 -13.09 19.04
N VAL A 69 1.94 -13.30 19.53
CA VAL A 69 1.40 -14.64 19.85
C VAL A 69 0.62 -15.13 18.63
N ARG A 70 0.96 -16.33 18.15
CA ARG A 70 0.39 -16.91 16.94
C ARG A 70 0.02 -18.36 17.20
N SER A 71 -1.06 -18.80 16.56
CA SER A 71 -1.44 -20.20 16.42
C SER A 71 -1.67 -20.52 14.95
N GLU A 72 -1.73 -21.81 14.62
CA GLU A 72 -2.13 -22.26 13.27
C GLU A 72 -3.48 -21.64 12.87
N GLU A 73 -4.48 -21.76 13.74
CA GLU A 73 -5.81 -21.18 13.52
C GLU A 73 -5.78 -19.65 13.31
N SER A 74 -4.95 -18.92 14.07
CA SER A 74 -4.87 -17.46 13.92
C SER A 74 -4.24 -17.07 12.59
N LEU A 75 -3.21 -17.79 12.15
CA LEU A 75 -2.53 -17.53 10.88
C LEU A 75 -3.38 -17.95 9.67
N GLU A 76 -4.20 -18.98 9.78
CA GLU A 76 -5.17 -19.35 8.74
C GLU A 76 -6.28 -18.31 8.57
N LYS A 77 -6.64 -17.58 9.63
CA LYS A 77 -7.65 -16.52 9.58
C LYS A 77 -7.13 -15.22 8.97
N ALA A 78 -5.84 -14.91 9.12
CA ALA A 78 -5.30 -13.61 8.71
C ALA A 78 -5.51 -13.29 7.20
N PRO A 79 -5.24 -14.19 6.24
CA PRO A 79 -5.45 -13.90 4.82
C PRO A 79 -6.91 -13.62 4.47
N ASN A 80 -7.85 -14.34 5.10
CA ASN A 80 -9.28 -14.14 4.87
C ASN A 80 -9.71 -12.73 5.31
N GLU A 81 -9.27 -12.30 6.49
CA GLU A 81 -9.53 -10.93 6.97
C GLU A 81 -8.88 -9.87 6.06
N MET A 82 -7.66 -10.12 5.55
CA MET A 82 -7.01 -9.18 4.61
C MET A 82 -7.78 -9.08 3.28
N ASN A 83 -8.32 -10.19 2.77
CA ASN A 83 -9.16 -10.20 1.58
C ASN A 83 -10.45 -9.40 1.80
N GLU A 84 -11.13 -9.60 2.94
CA GLU A 84 -12.33 -8.82 3.27
C GLU A 84 -12.03 -7.31 3.40
N ILE A 85 -10.89 -6.96 3.98
CA ILE A 85 -10.45 -5.56 4.07
C ILE A 85 -10.15 -5.01 2.67
N ARG A 86 -9.53 -5.79 1.78
CA ARG A 86 -9.28 -5.40 0.38
C ARG A 86 -10.58 -5.16 -0.38
N GLU A 87 -11.56 -6.03 -0.22
CA GLU A 87 -12.91 -5.87 -0.79
C GLU A 87 -13.60 -4.62 -0.25
N GLN A 88 -13.50 -4.34 1.05
CA GLN A 88 -14.07 -3.12 1.61
C GLN A 88 -13.35 -1.87 1.08
N LEU A 89 -12.02 -1.90 1.00
CA LEU A 89 -11.20 -0.80 0.47
C LEU A 89 -11.55 -0.46 -0.98
N SER A 90 -11.87 -1.45 -1.81
CA SER A 90 -12.27 -1.24 -3.21
C SER A 90 -13.60 -0.51 -3.34
N THR A 91 -14.41 -0.44 -2.29
CA THR A 91 -15.68 0.29 -2.29
C THR A 91 -15.58 1.69 -1.68
N ILE A 92 -14.58 1.98 -0.84
CA ILE A 92 -14.48 3.25 -0.12
C ILE A 92 -14.37 4.43 -1.07
N SER A 93 -15.17 5.46 -0.81
CA SER A 93 -15.02 6.77 -1.43
C SER A 93 -14.31 7.74 -0.52
N LEU A 94 -13.48 8.59 -1.11
CA LEU A 94 -12.82 9.68 -0.41
C LEU A 94 -13.67 10.95 -0.43
N SER A 95 -13.46 11.80 0.57
CA SER A 95 -14.08 13.12 0.61
C SER A 95 -13.74 13.95 -0.64
N GLN A 96 -14.71 14.73 -1.07
CA GLN A 96 -14.59 15.61 -2.23
C GLN A 96 -13.83 16.87 -1.84
N GLY A 97 -12.99 17.38 -2.74
CA GLY A 97 -12.24 18.61 -2.50
C GLY A 97 -10.88 18.64 -3.18
N ARG A 98 -9.97 19.46 -2.63
CA ARG A 98 -8.60 19.55 -3.13
C ARG A 98 -7.81 18.31 -2.72
N ARG A 99 -7.09 17.71 -3.67
CA ARG A 99 -6.18 16.58 -3.43
C ARG A 99 -4.91 16.96 -2.65
N ALA A 100 -4.54 18.24 -2.64
CA ALA A 100 -3.38 18.70 -1.90
C ALA A 100 -3.59 18.47 -0.39
N PHE A 101 -2.68 17.73 0.24
CA PHE A 101 -2.74 17.37 1.66
C PHE A 101 -4.00 16.56 2.06
N HIS A 102 -4.46 15.67 1.16
CA HIS A 102 -5.66 14.86 1.41
C HIS A 102 -5.38 13.64 2.29
N LEU A 103 -5.64 13.74 3.60
CA LEU A 103 -5.28 12.71 4.58
C LEU A 103 -5.96 11.36 4.33
N GLU A 104 -7.22 11.37 3.91
CA GLU A 104 -7.94 10.12 3.60
C GLU A 104 -7.32 9.39 2.41
N TRP A 105 -6.73 10.14 1.46
CA TRP A 105 -6.05 9.55 0.31
C TRP A 105 -4.71 8.95 0.73
N MET A 106 -3.97 9.64 1.60
CA MET A 106 -2.74 9.10 2.19
C MET A 106 -3.00 7.80 2.97
N GLU A 107 -4.10 7.74 3.71
CA GLU A 107 -4.49 6.51 4.42
C GLU A 107 -4.93 5.41 3.45
N TYR A 108 -5.69 5.73 2.39
CA TYR A 108 -6.01 4.77 1.34
C TYR A 108 -4.76 4.13 0.72
N LEU A 109 -3.79 4.95 0.31
CA LEU A 109 -2.51 4.47 -0.23
C LEU A 109 -1.72 3.65 0.80
N SER A 110 -1.77 4.04 2.08
CA SER A 110 -1.12 3.30 3.15
C SER A 110 -1.73 1.91 3.33
N ILE A 111 -3.06 1.79 3.31
CA ILE A 111 -3.72 0.48 3.41
C ILE A 111 -3.43 -0.40 2.19
N LEU A 112 -3.39 0.16 0.96
CA LEU A 112 -2.96 -0.60 -0.22
C LEU A 112 -1.59 -1.25 0.01
N ASN A 113 -0.62 -0.46 0.49
CA ASN A 113 0.71 -0.97 0.79
C ASN A 113 0.71 -2.02 1.91
N TYR A 114 -0.09 -1.83 2.97
CA TYR A 114 -0.22 -2.84 4.02
C TYR A 114 -0.75 -4.16 3.48
N LEU A 115 -1.79 -4.12 2.66
CA LEU A 115 -2.42 -5.31 2.09
C LEU A 115 -1.53 -6.04 1.08
N ASP A 116 -0.56 -5.36 0.47
CA ASP A 116 0.42 -5.98 -0.43
C ASP A 116 1.60 -6.60 0.33
N VAL A 117 1.97 -6.07 1.49
CA VAL A 117 3.06 -6.62 2.32
C VAL A 117 2.56 -7.73 3.26
N TRP A 118 1.29 -7.71 3.63
CA TRP A 118 0.70 -8.64 4.60
C TRP A 118 0.01 -9.86 3.97
N MET A 119 -0.02 -9.95 2.65
CA MET A 119 -0.39 -11.15 1.88
C MET A 119 0.82 -11.74 1.18
#